data_AF-A0A842TRQ7-F1
#
_entry.id   AF-A0A842TRQ7-F1
#
_cell.length_a   1.000
_cell.length_b   1.000
_cell.length_c   1.000
_cell.angle_alpha   90.00
_cell.angle_beta   90.00
_cell.angle_gamma   90.00
#
_symmetry.space_group_name_H-M   'P 1'
#
loop_
_entity.id
_entity.type
_entity.pdbx_description
1 polymer ?
#
loop_
_entity_poly.entity_id
_entity_poly.type
_entity_poly.pdbx_seq_one_letter_code
_entity_poly.pdbx_strand_id
1 'polypeptide(L)' 'MARYKHPGKKARLAKKGRQARWAPFWTVPKIYGQGRRVHPGRHTARKRSWRRTKTKA' A
#
# COMPACT_ATOMS: atom_id res chain seq x y z
N MET A 1 22.48 3.81 -2.12
CA MET A 1 21.66 2.79 -1.42
C MET A 1 22.60 1.72 -0.90
N ALA A 2 22.44 1.24 0.33
CA ALA A 2 23.24 0.10 0.78
C ALA A 2 22.87 -1.16 -0.03
N ARG A 3 23.89 -1.76 -0.68
CA ARG A 3 23.79 -3.04 -1.42
C ARG A 3 23.34 -4.14 -0.46
N TYR A 4 23.97 -4.21 0.71
CA TYR A 4 23.65 -5.14 1.77
C TYR A 4 22.72 -4.51 2.79
N LYS A 5 21.63 -5.20 3.13
CA LYS A 5 20.66 -4.78 4.15
C LYS A 5 20.44 -5.92 5.11
N HIS A 6 20.35 -5.60 6.40
CA HIS A 6 19.97 -6.57 7.42
C HIS A 6 18.64 -7.25 7.06
N PRO A 7 18.48 -8.58 7.27
CA PRO A 7 17.26 -9.30 6.93
C PRO A 7 15.98 -8.67 7.49
N GLY A 8 16.02 -8.20 8.74
CA GLY A 8 14.88 -7.50 9.36
C GLY A 8 14.47 -6.23 8.61
N LYS A 9 15.46 -5.45 8.12
CA LYS A 9 15.20 -4.28 7.29
C LYS A 9 14.61 -4.67 5.93
N LYS A 10 15.10 -5.75 5.32
CA LYS A 10 14.56 -6.28 4.05
C LYS A 10 13.08 -6.68 4.21
N ALA A 11 12.72 -7.37 5.29
CA ALA A 11 11.34 -7.74 5.58
C ALA A 11 10.42 -6.53 5.76
N ARG A 12 10.87 -5.51 6.53
CA ARG A 12 10.13 -4.26 6.72
C ARG A 12 9.91 -3.53 5.39
N LEU A 13 10.94 -3.42 4.55
CA LEU A 13 10.85 -2.80 3.23
C LEU A 13 9.89 -3.55 2.30
N ALA A 14 9.93 -4.89 2.29
CA ALA A 14 9.02 -5.71 1.50
C ALA A 14 7.55 -5.50 1.92
N LYS A 15 7.27 -5.47 3.24
CA LYS A 15 5.93 -5.15 3.78
C LYS A 15 5.46 -3.76 3.33
N LYS A 16 6.33 -2.75 3.42
CA LYS A 16 6.02 -1.38 2.98
C LYS A 16 5.81 -1.27 1.46
N GLY A 17 6.49 -2.09 0.67
CA GLY A 17 6.28 -2.20 -0.77
C GLY A 17 4.88 -2.70 -1.11
N ARG A 18 4.42 -3.78 -0.45
CA ARG A 18 3.06 -4.32 -0.63
C ARG A 18 1.98 -3.30 -0.25
N GLN A 19 2.20 -2.52 0.81
CA GLN A 19 1.28 -1.48 1.27
C GLN A 19 1.13 -0.30 0.31
N ALA A 20 1.97 -0.15 -0.72
CA ALA A 20 1.85 0.98 -1.66
C ALA A 20 0.82 0.75 -2.78
N ARG A 21 0.24 -0.45 -2.88
CA ARG A 21 -0.81 -0.78 -3.85
C ARG A 21 -2.15 -0.21 -3.40
N TRP A 22 -3.06 0.02 -4.35
CA TRP A 22 -4.44 0.33 -3.99
C TRP A 22 -5.13 -0.87 -3.38
N ALA A 23 -6.19 -0.61 -2.61
CA ALA A 23 -7.10 -1.66 -2.20
C ALA A 23 -7.66 -2.37 -3.45
N PRO A 24 -7.91 -3.68 -3.39
CA PRO A 24 -8.47 -4.41 -4.53
C PRO A 24 -9.89 -3.94 -4.87
N PHE A 25 -10.27 -3.93 -6.15
CA PHE A 25 -11.60 -3.51 -6.57
C PHE A 25 -12.72 -4.31 -5.88
N TRP A 26 -12.54 -5.62 -5.70
CA TRP A 26 -13.52 -6.49 -5.05
C TRP A 26 -13.85 -6.10 -3.59
N THR A 27 -13.02 -5.28 -2.95
CA THR A 27 -13.31 -4.77 -1.59
C THR A 27 -14.35 -3.65 -1.59
N VAL A 28 -14.58 -2.99 -2.73
CA VAL A 28 -15.58 -1.93 -2.89
C VAL A 28 -17.00 -2.45 -2.58
N PRO A 29 -17.50 -3.51 -3.23
CA PRO A 29 -18.84 -4.03 -2.90
C PRO A 29 -18.95 -4.56 -1.48
N LYS A 30 -17.85 -5.09 -0.90
CA LYS A 30 -17.84 -5.59 0.48
C LYS A 30 -18.02 -4.50 1.54
N ILE A 31 -17.46 -3.31 1.30
CA ILE A 31 -17.49 -2.19 2.26
C ILE A 31 -18.70 -1.26 2.01
N TYR A 32 -18.98 -0.96 0.74
CA TYR A 32 -19.95 0.06 0.35
C TYR A 32 -21.28 -0.51 -0.15
N GLY A 33 -21.38 -1.83 -0.33
CA GLY A 33 -22.52 -2.49 -0.96
C GLY A 33 -22.43 -2.51 -2.49
N GLN A 34 -23.28 -3.33 -3.10
CA GLN A 34 -23.33 -3.53 -4.55
C GLN A 34 -23.83 -2.27 -5.28
N GLY A 35 -23.34 -2.05 -6.51
CA GLY A 35 -23.78 -0.95 -7.37
C GLY A 35 -23.17 0.43 -7.08
N ARG A 36 -22.37 0.57 -6.02
CA ARG A 36 -21.67 1.82 -5.70
C ARG A 36 -20.44 2.02 -6.60
N ARG A 37 -20.40 3.15 -7.32
CA ARG A 37 -19.26 3.56 -8.16
C ARG A 37 -18.17 4.26 -7.33
N VAL A 38 -17.62 3.57 -6.33
CA VAL A 38 -16.55 4.10 -5.46
C VAL A 38 -15.19 3.54 -5.88
N HIS A 39 -14.23 4.42 -6.11
CA HIS A 39 -12.87 4.01 -6.44
C HIS A 39 -12.15 3.47 -5.17
N PRO A 40 -11.43 2.33 -5.24
CA PRO A 40 -10.80 1.70 -4.06
C PRO A 40 -9.74 2.56 -3.37
N GLY A 41 -9.26 3.62 -4.05
CA GLY A 41 -8.44 4.65 -3.44
C GLY A 41 -9.09 5.33 -2.22
N ARG A 42 -10.44 5.40 -2.16
CA ARG A 42 -11.19 6.02 -1.05
C ARG A 42 -10.95 5.34 0.29
N HIS A 43 -10.82 4.01 0.32
CA HIS A 43 -10.55 3.24 1.55
C HIS A 43 -9.16 2.61 1.57
N THR A 44 -8.26 3.00 0.66
CA THR A 44 -6.86 2.60 0.73
C THR A 44 -6.19 3.37 1.89
N ALA A 45 -6.02 2.71 3.04
CA ALA A 45 -5.51 3.36 4.25
C ALA A 45 -4.09 3.92 4.12
N ARG A 46 -3.23 3.29 3.32
CA ARG A 46 -1.84 3.72 3.12
C ARG A 46 -1.54 3.71 1.63
N LYS A 47 -1.33 4.90 1.05
CA LYS A 47 -0.76 5.06 -0.29
C LYS A 47 0.49 5.91 -0.17
N ARG A 48 1.54 5.55 -0.90
CA ARG A 48 2.82 6.27 -0.82
C ARG A 48 3.46 6.39 -2.20
N SER A 49 4.04 7.56 -2.45
CA SER A 49 4.95 7.80 -3.58
C SER A 49 6.37 7.98 -3.07
N TRP A 50 7.35 7.40 -3.78
CA TRP A 50 8.78 7.54 -3.44
C TRP A 50 9.33 8.95 -3.64
N ARG A 51 8.69 9.73 -4.53
CA ARG A 51 9.02 11.15 -4.77
C ARG A 51 8.53 12.04 -3.63
N ARG A 52 7.30 11.79 -3.13
CA ARG A 52 6.65 12.63 -2.11
C ARG A 52 7.02 12.27 -0.68
N THR A 53 7.16 10.99 -0.34
CA THR A 53 7.37 10.56 1.05
C THR A 53 8.40 9.44 1.14
N LYS A 54 9.46 9.68 1.91
CA LYS A 54 10.55 8.73 2.15
C LYS A 54 10.13 7.65 3.15
N THR A 55 10.59 6.42 2.91
CA THR A 55 10.27 5.27 3.77
C THR A 55 11.21 5.23 4.98
N LYS A 56 10.67 5.27 6.19
CA LYS A 56 11.41 4.95 7.42
C LYS A 56 11.29 3.45 7.69
N ALA A 57 12.41 2.70 7.59
CA ALA A 57 12.47 1.24 7.75
C ALA A 57 13.89 0.71 8.05
#